data_AF-X0XXS8-F1
#
_entry.id   AF-X0XXS8-F1
#
_cell.length_a   1.000
_cell.length_b   1.000
_cell.length_c   1.000
_cell.angle_alpha   90.00
_cell.angle_beta   90.00
_cell.angle_gamma   90.00
#
_symmetry.space_group_name_H-M   'P 1'
#
loop_
_entity.id
_entity.type
_entity.pdbx_description
1 polymer ?
#
loop_
_entity_poly.entity_id
_entity_poly.type
_entity_poly.pdbx_seq_one_letter_code
_entity_poly.pdbx_strand_id
1 'polypeptide(L)' 'MDIPFLDLKAQYKSIQKEIDQKILEVISSQKFILGTEVENFEKEIAAYSGAKYAVGVSSGSDALISSLMALEIKQ' A
#
# COMPACT_ATOMS: atom_id res chain seq x y z
N MET A 1 11.32 -32.44 2.76
CA MET A 1 10.51 -31.62 1.84
C MET A 1 9.87 -30.56 2.70
N ASP A 2 10.40 -29.34 2.68
CA ASP A 2 9.84 -28.24 3.46
C ASP A 2 8.71 -27.60 2.67
N ILE A 3 7.50 -27.59 3.26
CA ILE A 3 6.35 -26.89 2.70
C ILE A 3 6.28 -25.53 3.41
N PRO A 4 6.57 -24.42 2.73
CA PRO A 4 6.51 -23.11 3.34
C PRO A 4 5.05 -22.74 3.66
N PHE A 5 4.84 -22.09 4.81
CA PHE A 5 3.51 -21.57 5.18
C PHE A 5 2.99 -20.51 4.19
N LEU A 6 3.89 -19.68 3.66
CA LEU A 6 3.60 -18.67 2.64
C LEU A 6 4.82 -18.49 1.73
N ASP A 7 4.62 -18.59 0.41
CA ASP A 7 5.69 -18.42 -0.58
C ASP A 7 5.57 -17.09 -1.33
N LEU A 8 6.12 -16.01 -0.74
CA LEU A 8 6.18 -14.70 -1.37
C LEU A 8 7.13 -14.65 -2.57
N LYS A 9 8.08 -15.58 -2.68
CA LYS A 9 8.99 -15.63 -3.85
C LYS A 9 8.23 -16.08 -5.08
N ALA A 10 7.35 -17.07 -4.94
CA ALA A 10 6.48 -17.51 -6.02
C ALA A 10 5.50 -16.39 -6.44
N GLN A 11 4.92 -15.68 -5.46
CA GLN A 11 4.02 -14.55 -5.74
C GLN A 11 4.75 -13.42 -6.49
N TYR A 12 5.92 -12.99 -6.02
CA TYR A 12 6.67 -11.94 -6.72
C TYR A 12 7.04 -12.36 -8.16
N LYS A 13 7.47 -13.62 -8.36
CA LYS A 13 7.79 -14.14 -9.69
C LYS A 13 6.62 -14.05 -10.67
N SER A 14 5.37 -14.21 -10.22
CA SER A 14 4.22 -14.15 -11.12
C SER A 14 3.89 -12.73 -11.62
N ILE A 15 4.34 -11.69 -10.90
CA ILE A 15 4.11 -10.27 -11.23
C ILE A 15 5.40 -9.46 -11.42
N GLN A 16 6.55 -10.14 -11.51
CA GLN A 16 7.88 -9.54 -11.44
C GLN A 16 8.06 -8.42 -12.46
N LYS A 17 7.68 -8.67 -13.72
CA LYS A 17 7.89 -7.70 -14.81
C LYS A 17 7.20 -6.36 -14.54
N GLU A 18 5.99 -6.40 -13.99
CA GLU A 18 5.19 -5.21 -13.70
C GLU A 18 5.76 -4.45 -12.49
N ILE A 19 6.10 -5.18 -11.42
CA ILE A 19 6.72 -4.61 -10.21
C ILE A 19 8.06 -3.94 -10.56
N ASP A 20 8.95 -4.64 -11.28
CA ASP A 20 10.29 -4.15 -11.59
C ASP A 20 10.24 -2.87 -12.44
N GLN A 21 9.32 -2.83 -13.40
CA GLN A 21 9.09 -1.63 -14.20
C GLN A 21 8.66 -0.45 -13.32
N LYS A 22 7.65 -0.64 -12.46
CA LYS A 22 7.13 0.44 -11.61
C LYS A 22 8.13 0.92 -10.57
N ILE A 23 8.92 0.02 -9.99
CA ILE A 23 10.01 0.39 -9.08
C ILE A 23 11.03 1.29 -9.79
N LEU A 24 11.45 0.93 -11.02
CA LEU A 24 12.41 1.74 -11.79
C LEU A 24 11.85 3.11 -12.15
N GLU A 25 10.56 3.22 -12.47
CA GLU A 25 9.88 4.49 -12.73
C GLU A 25 9.91 5.40 -11.48
N VAL A 26 9.58 4.86 -10.30
CA VAL A 26 9.61 5.62 -9.04
C VAL A 26 11.02 6.08 -8.70
N ILE A 27 12.02 5.19 -8.79
CA ILE A 27 13.43 5.52 -8.55
C ILE A 27 13.90 6.64 -9.49
N SER A 28 13.56 6.53 -10.78
CA SER A 28 13.93 7.52 -11.79
C SER A 28 13.27 8.88 -11.52
N SER A 29 12.05 8.90 -10.98
CA SER A 29 11.32 10.12 -10.63
C SER A 29 11.82 10.82 -9.36
N GLN A 30 12.50 10.07 -8.47
CA GLN A 30 12.92 10.51 -7.13
C GLN A 30 11.78 10.99 -6.20
N LYS A 31 10.52 10.76 -6.55
CA LYS A 31 9.34 11.12 -5.76
C LYS A 31 8.94 9.99 -4.82
N PHE A 32 9.69 9.82 -3.74
CA PHE A 32 9.53 8.67 -2.83
C PHE A 32 8.44 8.81 -1.77
N ILE A 33 8.00 10.05 -1.47
CA ILE A 33 7.06 10.33 -0.39
C ILE A 33 5.91 11.15 -0.96
N LEU A 34 4.67 10.72 -0.70
CA LEU A 34 3.44 11.39 -1.13
C LEU A 34 3.43 11.71 -2.64
N GLY A 35 3.92 10.77 -3.46
CA GLY A 35 3.94 10.89 -4.91
C GLY A 35 2.64 10.43 -5.57
N THR A 36 2.56 10.61 -6.90
CA THR A 36 1.38 10.28 -7.71
C THR A 36 0.94 8.81 -7.60
N GLU A 37 1.86 7.87 -7.40
CA GLU A 37 1.52 6.46 -7.18
C GLU A 37 0.68 6.26 -5.91
N VAL A 38 0.93 7.04 -4.85
CA VAL A 38 0.13 7.00 -3.62
C VAL A 38 -1.28 7.55 -3.88
N GLU A 39 -1.39 8.71 -4.53
CA GLU A 39 -2.69 9.32 -4.84
C GLU A 39 -3.57 8.43 -5.73
N ASN A 40 -2.96 7.74 -6.71
CA ASN A 40 -3.67 6.82 -7.59
C ASN A 40 -4.13 5.58 -6.82
N PHE A 41 -3.24 5.00 -6.01
CA PHE A 41 -3.57 3.85 -5.19
C PHE A 41 -4.71 4.15 -4.20
N GLU A 42 -4.72 5.33 -3.57
CA GLU A 42 -5.83 5.76 -2.70
C GLU A 42 -7.17 5.82 -3.45
N LYS A 43 -7.18 6.35 -4.69
CA LYS A 43 -8.40 6.37 -5.52
C LYS A 43 -8.88 4.96 -5.87
N GLU A 44 -7.95 4.07 -6.23
CA GLU A 44 -8.25 2.67 -6.54
C GLU A 44 -8.80 1.93 -5.32
N ILE A 45 -8.21 2.12 -4.14
CA ILE A 45 -8.66 1.51 -2.89
C ILE A 45 -10.02 2.06 -2.44
N ALA A 46 -10.27 3.37 -2.58
CA ALA A 46 -11.58 3.94 -2.31
C ALA A 46 -12.65 3.29 -3.19
N ALA A 47 -12.37 3.15 -4.49
CA ALA A 47 -13.27 2.48 -5.43
C ALA A 47 -13.45 0.98 -5.11
N TYR A 48 -12.37 0.26 -4.81
CA TYR A 48 -12.40 -1.16 -4.49
C TYR A 48 -13.18 -1.46 -3.20
N SER A 49 -13.01 -0.64 -2.16
CA SER A 49 -13.68 -0.82 -0.87
C SER A 49 -15.11 -0.28 -0.83
N GLY A 50 -15.53 0.51 -1.82
CA GLY A 50 -16.81 1.23 -1.82
C GLY A 50 -16.86 2.41 -0.86
N ALA A 51 -15.73 2.81 -0.27
CA ALA A 51 -15.62 3.98 0.58
C ALA A 51 -15.52 5.27 -0.26
N LYS A 52 -15.92 6.41 0.31
CA LYS A 52 -15.80 7.71 -0.36
C LYS A 52 -14.33 8.18 -0.48
N TYR A 53 -13.49 7.77 0.47
CA TYR A 53 -12.10 8.18 0.58
C TYR A 53 -11.24 7.00 1.06
N ALA A 54 -9.97 7.01 0.68
CA ALA A 54 -8.93 6.19 1.28
C ALA A 54 -7.73 7.08 1.58
N VAL A 55 -6.98 6.74 2.64
CA VAL A 55 -5.77 7.46 3.05
C VAL A 55 -4.68 6.43 3.36
N GLY A 56 -3.57 6.51 2.64
CA GLY A 56 -2.40 5.68 2.86
C GLY A 56 -1.65 6.08 4.13
N VAL A 57 -1.37 5.10 4.99
CA VAL A 57 -0.61 5.28 6.23
C VAL A 57 0.47 4.19 6.35
N SER A 58 1.33 4.28 7.35
CA SER A 58 2.53 3.41 7.43
C SER A 58 2.21 1.94 7.73
N SER A 59 1.13 1.67 8.47
CA SER A 59 0.76 0.33 8.92
C SER A 59 -0.72 0.23 9.30
N GLY A 60 -1.22 -1.00 9.51
CA GLY A 60 -2.57 -1.22 10.01
C GLY A 60 -2.80 -0.67 11.43
N SER A 61 -1.78 -0.70 12.29
CA SER A 61 -1.87 -0.12 13.63
C SER A 61 -2.02 1.41 13.56
N ASP A 62 -1.25 2.06 12.67
CA ASP A 62 -1.39 3.51 12.45
C ASP A 62 -2.77 3.86 11.90
N ALA A 63 -3.32 3.05 10.99
CA ALA A 63 -4.67 3.27 10.47
C ALA A 63 -5.72 3.31 11.59
N LEU A 64 -5.64 2.37 12.54
CA LEU A 64 -6.53 2.31 13.69
C LEU A 64 -6.31 3.50 14.63
N ILE A 65 -5.06 3.77 15.00
CA ILE A 65 -4.71 4.86 15.92
C ILE A 65 -5.13 6.22 15.34
N SER A 66 -4.80 6.50 14.07
CA SER A 66 -5.19 7.75 13.41
C SER A 66 -6.72 7.91 13.33
N SER A 67 -7.45 6.82 13.09
CA SER A 67 -8.93 6.86 13.08
C SER A 67 -9.50 7.19 14.45
N LEU A 68 -8.97 6.58 15.52
CA LEU A 68 -9.40 6.87 16.89
C LEU A 68 -9.05 8.30 17.31
N MET A 69 -7.84 8.77 16.96
CA MET A 69 -7.40 10.14 17.20
C MET A 69 -8.31 11.17 16.51
N ALA A 70 -8.71 10.90 15.26
CA ALA A 70 -9.62 11.77 14.50
C ALA A 70 -11.03 11.85 15.12
N LEU A 71 -11.45 10.81 15.85
CA LEU A 71 -12.70 10.77 16.61
C LEU A 71 -12.52 11.25 18.07
N GLU A 72 -11.34 11.76 18.43
CA GLU A 72 -10.97 12.19 19.78
C GLU A 72 -11.09 11.09 20.86
N ILE A 73 -11.03 9.82 20.45
CA ILE A 73 -11.04 8.67 21.34
C ILE A 73 -9.61 8.46 21.85
N LYS A 74 -9.43 8.58 23.16
CA LYS A 74 -8.14 8.42 23.85
C LYS A 74 -8.10 7.10 24.60
N GLN A 75 -6.91 6.50 24.72
CA GLN A 75 -6.63 5.48 25.74
C GLN A 75 -6.74 6.08 27.13
#